data_AF-A0AAW0EW21-F1
#
_entry.id   AF-A0AAW0EW21-F1
#
_cell.length_a   1.000
_cell.length_b   1.000
_cell.length_c   1.000
_cell.angle_alpha   90.00
_cell.angle_beta   90.00
_cell.angle_gamma   90.00
#
_symmetry.space_group_name_H-M   'P 1'
#
loop_
_entity.id
_entity.type
_entity.pdbx_description
1 polymer ?
#
loop_
_entity_poly.entity_id
_entity_poly.type
_entity_poly.pdbx_seq_one_letter_code
_entity_poly.pdbx_strand_id
1 'polypeptide(L)'
;MEEALAYLEEDLLGQYLELLPSRWAALLPRLVKRTQRLQLSSAADVAATRELERAIDDDLQLVAQLLQAEHKVYEGGVWLMKRLGDDVAAAQHAWRLLASDLLTELAMKEAVVAHWKTALHTIAADTLRVYTHALLVHSRVTKARVHHVMELMRADTSGESG
;
A
#
# COMPACT_ATOMS: atom_id res chain seq x y z
N MET A 1 1.01 -17.73 -17.98
CA MET A 1 0.55 -18.27 -16.68
C MET A 1 1.67 -18.28 -15.65
N GLU A 2 2.83 -18.86 -15.95
CA GLU A 2 4.00 -18.87 -15.04
C GLU A 2 4.42 -17.45 -14.59
N GLU A 3 4.47 -16.48 -15.51
CA GLU A 3 4.72 -15.06 -15.22
C GLU A 3 3.72 -14.47 -14.20
N ALA A 4 2.45 -14.87 -14.27
CA ALA A 4 1.42 -14.39 -13.35
C ALA A 4 1.51 -15.04 -11.97
N LEU A 5 1.88 -16.32 -11.90
CA LEU A 5 2.16 -17.00 -10.63
C LEU A 5 3.38 -16.41 -9.93
N ALA A 6 4.45 -16.14 -10.68
CA ALA A 6 5.64 -15.47 -10.17
C ALA A 6 5.30 -14.08 -9.62
N TYR A 7 4.51 -13.28 -10.32
CA TYR A 7 4.03 -11.99 -9.82
C TYR A 7 3.22 -12.11 -8.52
N LEU A 8 2.29 -13.08 -8.43
CA LEU A 8 1.50 -13.27 -7.20
C LEU A 8 2.39 -13.63 -6.01
N GLU A 9 3.46 -14.39 -6.24
CA GLU A 9 4.38 -14.82 -5.20
C GLU A 9 5.40 -13.74 -4.82
N GLU A 10 6.10 -13.16 -5.79
CA GLU A 10 7.19 -12.23 -5.54
C GLU A 10 6.66 -10.83 -5.22
N ASP A 11 5.77 -10.29 -6.06
CA ASP A 11 5.28 -8.92 -5.90
C ASP A 11 4.14 -8.84 -4.89
N LEU A 12 3.12 -9.70 -4.99
CA LEU A 12 1.95 -9.54 -4.14
C LEU A 12 2.16 -10.11 -2.73
N LEU A 13 2.69 -11.33 -2.59
CA LEU A 13 3.03 -11.87 -1.27
C LEU A 13 4.31 -11.22 -0.72
N GLY A 14 5.41 -11.24 -1.48
CA GLY A 14 6.71 -10.78 -1.01
C GLY A 14 6.83 -9.26 -0.87
N GLN A 15 6.47 -8.48 -1.89
CA GLN A 15 6.58 -7.02 -1.81
C GLN A 15 5.41 -6.41 -1.04
N TYR A 16 4.18 -6.61 -1.50
CA TYR A 16 3.01 -5.89 -1.01
C TYR A 16 2.57 -6.32 0.40
N LEU A 17 2.55 -7.63 0.69
CA LEU A 17 2.08 -8.12 1.99
C LEU A 17 3.18 -8.27 3.05
N GLU A 18 4.45 -8.20 2.68
CA GLU A 18 5.58 -8.33 3.62
C GLU A 18 6.48 -7.10 3.63
N LEU A 19 7.18 -6.81 2.52
CA LEU A 19 8.21 -5.76 2.53
C LEU A 19 7.65 -4.35 2.71
N LEU A 20 6.65 -3.95 1.92
CA LEU A 20 6.08 -2.60 1.97
C LEU A 20 5.46 -2.26 3.35
N PRO A 21 4.65 -3.13 3.98
CA PRO A 21 4.18 -2.89 5.34
C PRO A 21 5.30 -2.69 6.35
N SER A 22 6.43 -3.40 6.23
CA SER A 22 7.59 -3.19 7.12
C SER A 22 8.21 -1.79 6.94
N ARG A 23 8.26 -1.27 5.71
CA ARG A 23 8.77 0.08 5.42
C ARG A 23 7.82 1.16 5.95
N TRP A 24 6.51 0.95 5.81
CA TRP A 24 5.51 1.80 6.46
C TRP A 24 5.68 1.82 7.98
N ALA A 25 5.86 0.64 8.60
CA ALA A 25 6.03 0.52 10.05
C ALA A 25 7.27 1.26 10.57
N ALA A 26 8.34 1.31 9.77
CA ALA A 26 9.55 2.08 10.11
C ALA A 26 9.35 3.60 9.95
N LEU A 27 8.61 4.04 8.93
CA LEU A 27 8.44 5.45 8.59
C LEU A 27 7.41 6.18 9.47
N LEU A 28 6.25 5.56 9.69
CA LEU A 28 5.09 6.22 10.32
C LEU A 28 5.37 6.76 11.73
N PRO A 29 6.04 6.02 12.65
CA PRO A 29 6.32 6.55 13.98
C PRO A 29 7.19 7.81 13.95
N ARG A 30 8.14 7.89 13.01
CA ARG A 30 8.99 9.06 12.81
C ARG A 30 8.18 10.25 12.32
N LEU A 31 7.33 10.04 11.32
CA LEU A 31 6.47 11.08 10.76
C LEU A 31 5.45 11.62 11.79
N VAL A 32 4.82 10.73 12.58
CA VAL A 32 3.93 11.12 13.69
C VAL A 32 4.68 11.99 14.70
N LYS A 33 5.83 11.53 15.17
CA LYS A 33 6.63 12.25 16.18
C LYS A 33 7.05 13.63 15.68
N ARG A 34 7.46 13.74 14.42
CA ARG A 34 7.84 15.03 13.81
C ARG A 34 6.65 15.95 13.64
N THR A 35 5.50 15.43 13.18
CA THR A 35 4.25 16.19 13.06
C THR A 35 3.82 16.76 14.41
N GLN A 36 3.80 15.95 15.46
CA GLN A 36 3.45 16.40 16.81
C GLN A 36 4.45 17.42 17.35
N ARG A 37 5.75 17.24 17.07
CA ARG A 37 6.78 18.20 17.47
C ARG A 37 6.57 19.55 16.77
N LEU A 38 6.16 19.56 15.50
CA LEU A 38 5.86 20.77 14.74
C LEU A 38 4.67 21.53 15.35
N GLN A 39 3.64 20.81 15.79
CA GLN A 39 2.48 21.39 16.46
C GLN A 39 2.80 22.02 17.83
N LEU A 40 3.82 21.50 18.50
CA LEU A 40 4.31 22.01 19.78
C LEU A 40 5.40 23.08 19.63
N SER A 41 5.95 23.27 18.42
CA SER A 41 6.99 24.26 18.16
C SER A 41 6.43 25.67 18.35
N SER A 42 7.06 26.42 19.27
CA SER A 42 6.77 27.84 19.45
C SER A 42 7.33 28.65 18.28
N ALA A 43 6.58 29.66 17.83
CA ALA A 43 7.00 30.61 16.79
C ALA A 43 8.30 31.39 17.12
N ALA A 44 8.79 31.30 18.36
CA ALA A 44 10.01 31.94 18.80
C ALA A 44 11.29 31.34 18.16
N ASP A 45 11.28 30.06 17.75
CA ASP A 45 12.42 29.41 17.08
C ASP A 45 12.06 29.03 15.64
N VAL A 46 12.11 30.04 14.78
CA VAL A 46 11.80 29.93 13.35
C VAL A 46 12.78 29.01 12.63
N ALA A 47 14.06 28.99 13.04
CA ALA A 47 15.07 28.16 12.40
C ALA A 47 14.83 26.67 12.67
N ALA A 48 14.57 26.29 13.92
CA ALA A 48 14.24 24.91 14.27
C ALA A 48 12.92 24.45 13.64
N THR A 49 11.93 25.35 13.53
CA THR A 49 10.65 25.06 12.89
C THR A 49 10.83 24.73 11.41
N ARG A 50 11.58 25.55 10.65
CA ARG A 50 11.86 25.29 9.22
C ARG A 50 12.61 23.98 8.99
N GLU A 51 13.57 23.65 9.84
CA GLU A 51 14.30 22.39 9.72
C GLU A 51 13.39 21.18 9.98
N LEU A 52 12.46 21.31 10.92
CA LEU A 52 11.46 20.29 11.19
C LEU A 52 10.46 20.12 10.03
N GLU A 53 10.02 21.22 9.41
CA GLU A 53 9.17 21.20 8.21
C GLU A 53 9.87 20.45 7.06
N ARG A 54 11.15 20.76 6.79
CA ARG A 54 11.94 20.02 5.79
C ARG A 54 12.03 18.54 6.09
N ALA A 55 12.30 18.17 7.35
CA ALA A 55 12.38 16.78 7.75
C ALA A 55 11.04 16.04 7.61
N ILE A 56 9.91 16.75 7.77
CA ILE A 56 8.56 16.22 7.51
C ILE A 56 8.33 16.07 6.01
N ASP A 57 8.73 17.04 5.20
CA ASP A 57 8.64 16.96 3.74
C ASP A 57 9.43 15.77 3.18
N ASP A 58 10.64 15.51 3.71
CA ASP A 58 11.44 14.33 3.35
C ASP A 58 10.71 13.03 3.70
N ASP A 59 10.05 12.97 4.86
CA ASP A 59 9.23 11.81 5.25
C ASP A 59 8.01 11.65 4.33
N LEU A 60 7.36 12.75 3.95
CA LEU A 60 6.23 12.74 3.02
C LEU A 60 6.64 12.32 1.59
N GLN A 61 7.87 12.64 1.17
CA GLN A 61 8.43 12.11 -0.07
C GLN A 61 8.63 10.60 -0.01
N LEU A 62 9.11 10.06 1.11
CA LEU A 62 9.21 8.61 1.31
C LEU A 62 7.83 7.95 1.32
N VAL A 63 6.83 8.59 1.94
CA VAL A 63 5.43 8.14 1.87
C VAL A 63 4.95 8.06 0.41
N ALA A 64 5.20 9.09 -0.40
CA ALA A 64 4.83 9.09 -1.81
C ALA A 64 5.53 7.97 -2.60
N GLN A 65 6.80 7.68 -2.30
CA GLN A 65 7.52 6.56 -2.91
C GLN A 65 6.94 5.20 -2.53
N LEU A 66 6.49 5.02 -1.29
CA LEU A 66 5.82 3.79 -0.84
C LEU A 66 4.48 3.61 -1.54
N LEU A 67 3.65 4.66 -1.62
CA LEU A 67 2.39 4.62 -2.38
C LEU A 67 2.64 4.28 -3.85
N GLN A 68 3.65 4.89 -4.47
CA GLN A 68 4.00 4.59 -5.85
C GLN A 68 4.46 3.13 -6.03
N ALA A 69 5.16 2.56 -5.05
CA ALA A 69 5.56 1.15 -5.10
C ALA A 69 4.33 0.22 -5.02
N GLU A 70 3.37 0.52 -4.15
CA GLU A 70 2.11 -0.23 -4.07
C GLU A 70 1.29 -0.13 -5.36
N HIS A 71 1.21 1.07 -5.97
CA HIS A 71 0.59 1.27 -7.27
C HIS A 71 1.24 0.43 -8.36
N LYS A 72 2.58 0.38 -8.40
CA LYS A 72 3.30 -0.45 -9.38
C LYS A 72 2.96 -1.93 -9.26
N VAL A 73 2.81 -2.44 -8.04
CA VAL A 73 2.33 -3.81 -7.82
C VAL A 73 0.94 -3.96 -8.44
N TYR A 74 -0.02 -3.12 -8.05
CA TYR A 74 -1.37 -3.16 -8.58
C TYR A 74 -1.42 -3.09 -10.13
N GLU A 75 -0.73 -2.13 -10.73
CA GLU A 75 -0.65 -1.94 -12.19
C GLU A 75 -0.02 -3.15 -12.89
N GLY A 76 1.05 -3.71 -12.31
CA GLY A 76 1.69 -4.92 -12.81
C GLY A 76 0.73 -6.11 -12.87
N GLY A 77 -0.04 -6.31 -11.79
CA GLY A 77 -1.05 -7.36 -11.75
C GLY A 77 -2.18 -7.14 -12.76
N VAL A 78 -2.71 -5.91 -12.88
CA VAL A 78 -3.76 -5.60 -13.86
C VAL A 78 -3.28 -5.88 -15.28
N TRP A 79 -2.05 -5.47 -15.60
CA TRP A 79 -1.47 -5.68 -16.92
C TRP A 79 -1.27 -7.17 -17.22
N LEU A 80 -0.68 -7.93 -16.29
CA LEU A 80 -0.42 -9.37 -16.45
C LEU A 80 -1.72 -10.15 -16.62
N MET A 81 -2.72 -9.87 -15.79
CA MET A 81 -3.97 -10.64 -15.77
C MET A 81 -4.83 -10.35 -16.99
N LYS A 82 -4.76 -9.14 -17.55
CA LYS A 82 -5.40 -8.81 -18.84
C LYS A 82 -4.80 -9.60 -20.01
N ARG A 83 -3.51 -9.97 -19.94
CA ARG A 83 -2.82 -10.73 -21.00
C ARG A 83 -3.14 -12.23 -20.98
N LEU A 84 -3.63 -12.77 -19.87
CA LEU A 84 -3.94 -14.20 -19.77
C LEU A 84 -5.15 -14.64 -20.59
N GLY A 85 -6.01 -13.72 -21.05
CA GLY A 85 -7.20 -14.05 -21.84
C GLY A 85 -8.28 -14.79 -21.05
N ASP A 86 -9.45 -15.00 -21.66
CA ASP A 86 -10.65 -15.54 -20.99
C ASP A 86 -10.56 -17.04 -20.64
N ASP A 87 -9.48 -17.72 -21.03
CA ASP A 87 -9.26 -19.16 -20.83
C ASP A 87 -9.12 -19.54 -19.34
N VAL A 88 -8.93 -18.55 -18.46
CA VAL A 88 -8.73 -18.72 -17.01
C VAL A 88 -9.84 -18.00 -16.23
N ALA A 89 -11.10 -18.22 -16.61
CA ALA A 89 -12.24 -17.41 -16.17
C ALA A 89 -12.42 -17.37 -14.63
N ALA A 90 -12.18 -18.48 -13.94
CA ALA A 90 -12.30 -18.56 -12.49
C ALA A 90 -11.19 -17.76 -11.79
N ALA A 91 -9.92 -17.96 -12.19
CA ALA A 91 -8.81 -17.21 -11.62
C ALA A 91 -8.91 -15.70 -11.95
N GLN A 92 -9.36 -15.34 -13.16
CA GLN A 92 -9.60 -13.95 -13.53
C GLN A 92 -10.70 -13.30 -12.68
N HIS A 93 -11.78 -14.01 -12.38
CA HIS A 93 -12.82 -13.48 -11.52
C HIS A 93 -12.29 -13.24 -10.10
N ALA A 94 -11.59 -14.22 -9.53
CA ALA A 94 -10.97 -14.10 -8.21
C ALA A 94 -9.93 -12.96 -8.18
N TRP A 95 -9.13 -12.82 -9.23
CA TRP A 95 -8.21 -11.70 -9.40
C TRP A 95 -8.93 -10.36 -9.45
N ARG A 96 -10.02 -10.21 -10.21
CA ARG A 96 -10.77 -8.94 -10.30
C ARG A 96 -11.28 -8.48 -8.93
N LEU A 97 -11.76 -9.41 -8.11
CA LEU A 97 -12.18 -9.10 -6.74
C LEU A 97 -10.98 -8.64 -5.89
N LEU A 98 -9.86 -9.35 -5.97
CA LEU A 98 -8.63 -9.00 -5.26
C LEU A 98 -8.06 -7.63 -5.71
N ALA A 99 -8.08 -7.34 -7.00
CA ALA A 99 -7.65 -6.09 -7.59
C ALA A 99 -8.54 -4.91 -7.14
N SER A 100 -9.86 -5.13 -7.06
CA SER A 100 -10.79 -4.15 -6.50
C SER A 100 -10.47 -3.83 -5.04
N ASP A 101 -10.11 -4.83 -4.25
CA ASP A 101 -9.72 -4.63 -2.86
C ASP A 101 -8.37 -3.91 -2.72
N LEU A 102 -7.37 -4.27 -3.54
CA LEU A 102 -6.09 -3.54 -3.63
C LEU A 102 -6.31 -2.06 -3.94
N LEU A 103 -7.13 -1.75 -4.95
CA LEU A 103 -7.43 -0.38 -5.34
C LEU A 103 -8.16 0.38 -4.23
N THR A 104 -9.07 -0.28 -3.53
CA THR A 104 -9.79 0.32 -2.40
C THR A 104 -8.84 0.68 -1.25
N GLU A 105 -7.88 -0.20 -0.93
CA GLU A 105 -6.88 0.08 0.10
C GLU A 105 -5.93 1.20 -0.33
N LEU A 106 -5.47 1.20 -1.59
CA LEU A 106 -4.66 2.27 -2.16
C LEU A 106 -5.36 3.63 -2.06
N ALA A 107 -6.60 3.74 -2.54
CA ALA A 107 -7.38 4.97 -2.50
C ALA A 107 -7.57 5.49 -1.06
N MET A 108 -7.78 4.59 -0.11
CA MET A 108 -7.87 4.95 1.31
C MET A 108 -6.53 5.50 1.83
N LYS A 109 -5.40 4.83 1.53
CA LYS A 109 -4.07 5.30 1.95
C LYS A 109 -3.76 6.67 1.36
N GLU A 110 -4.07 6.90 0.08
CA GLU A 110 -3.89 8.19 -0.58
C GLU A 110 -4.71 9.30 0.07
N ALA A 111 -6.00 9.04 0.37
CA ALA A 111 -6.86 10.01 1.03
C ALA A 111 -6.35 10.38 2.42
N VAL A 112 -5.92 9.38 3.20
CA VAL A 112 -5.33 9.57 4.53
C VAL A 112 -4.06 10.42 4.46
N VAL A 113 -3.13 10.09 3.56
CA VAL A 113 -1.88 10.83 3.37
C VAL A 113 -2.13 12.25 2.90
N ALA A 114 -3.04 12.44 1.95
CA ALA A 114 -3.41 13.76 1.44
C ALA A 114 -3.96 14.63 2.57
N HIS A 115 -4.89 14.11 3.38
CA HIS A 115 -5.43 14.86 4.50
C HIS A 115 -4.35 15.18 5.54
N TRP A 116 -3.52 14.21 5.93
CA TRP A 116 -2.41 14.43 6.87
C TRP A 116 -1.50 15.56 6.39
N LYS A 117 -1.08 15.54 5.11
CA LYS A 117 -0.25 16.60 4.52
C LYS A 117 -0.91 17.98 4.60
N THR A 118 -2.21 18.09 4.36
CA THR A 118 -2.93 19.37 4.46
C THR A 118 -3.18 19.84 5.89
N ALA A 119 -3.19 18.93 6.85
CA ALA A 119 -3.56 19.18 8.23
C ALA A 119 -2.38 19.12 9.21
N LEU A 120 -1.12 19.26 8.75
CA LEU A 120 0.09 19.08 9.58
C LEU A 120 0.05 19.86 10.91
N HIS A 121 -0.45 21.10 10.89
CA HIS A 121 -0.50 21.96 12.08
C HIS A 121 -1.73 21.74 12.96
N THR A 122 -2.76 21.03 12.49
CA THR A 122 -4.08 20.97 13.14
C THR A 122 -4.55 19.55 13.42
N ILE A 123 -3.92 18.53 12.83
CA ILE A 123 -4.31 17.13 12.99
C ILE A 123 -4.13 16.67 14.44
N ALA A 124 -5.19 16.14 15.04
CA ALA A 124 -5.14 15.67 16.42
C ALA A 124 -4.27 14.41 16.56
N ALA A 125 -3.66 14.23 17.74
CA ALA A 125 -2.84 13.06 18.04
C ALA A 125 -3.61 11.73 17.90
N ASP A 126 -4.89 11.69 18.27
CA ASP A 126 -5.72 10.49 18.10
C ASP A 126 -6.01 10.20 16.62
N THR A 127 -6.20 11.22 15.79
CA THR A 127 -6.32 11.05 14.34
C THR A 127 -5.03 10.47 13.75
N LEU A 128 -3.86 10.94 14.19
CA LEU A 128 -2.56 10.38 13.76
C LEU A 128 -2.41 8.90 14.12
N ARG A 129 -2.92 8.47 15.28
CA ARG A 129 -2.92 7.05 15.68
C ARG A 129 -3.82 6.22 14.76
N VAL A 130 -5.04 6.70 14.49
CA VAL A 130 -5.97 6.04 13.57
C VAL A 130 -5.37 5.95 12.16
N TYR A 131 -4.75 7.02 11.67
CA TYR A 131 -4.11 7.05 10.36
C TYR A 131 -2.93 6.09 10.27
N THR A 132 -2.10 6.05 11.30
CA THR A 132 -0.97 5.10 11.37
C THR A 132 -1.48 3.66 11.28
N HIS A 133 -2.55 3.34 12.00
CA HIS A 133 -3.16 2.01 11.93
C HIS A 133 -3.74 1.72 10.53
N ALA A 134 -4.50 2.66 9.98
CA ALA A 134 -5.11 2.51 8.65
C ALA A 134 -4.07 2.31 7.55
N LEU A 135 -2.93 3.01 7.59
CA LEU A 135 -1.86 2.87 6.62
C LEU A 135 -1.09 1.54 6.71
N LEU A 136 -1.13 0.87 7.88
CA LEU A 136 -0.42 -0.39 8.11
C LEU A 136 -1.26 -1.63 7.84
N VAL A 137 -2.57 -1.56 8.06
CA VAL A 137 -3.44 -2.73 8.02
C VAL A 137 -3.92 -2.99 6.59
N HIS A 138 -3.56 -4.16 6.06
CA HIS A 138 -4.18 -4.76 4.88
C HIS A 138 -5.38 -5.59 5.35
N SER A 139 -6.55 -4.96 5.40
CA SER A 139 -7.77 -5.56 5.95
C SER A 139 -8.53 -6.42 4.93
N ARG A 140 -8.35 -6.13 3.64
CA ARG A 140 -9.09 -6.72 2.51
C ARG A 140 -8.22 -7.66 1.69
N VAL A 141 -6.91 -7.38 1.63
CA VAL A 141 -5.92 -8.16 0.90
C VAL A 141 -5.18 -9.06 1.87
N THR A 142 -5.37 -10.38 1.76
CA THR A 142 -4.77 -11.36 2.67
C THR A 142 -4.00 -12.42 1.90
N LYS A 143 -2.97 -13.01 2.53
CA LYS A 143 -2.19 -14.12 1.94
C LYS A 143 -3.09 -15.26 1.44
N ALA A 144 -4.12 -15.62 2.22
CA ALA A 144 -5.08 -16.66 1.85
C ALA A 144 -5.81 -16.36 0.53
N ARG A 145 -6.22 -15.10 0.31
CA ARG A 145 -6.87 -14.69 -0.94
C ARG A 145 -5.91 -14.72 -2.13
N VAL A 146 -4.65 -14.35 -1.92
CA VAL A 146 -3.62 -14.45 -2.97
C VAL A 146 -3.38 -15.92 -3.32
N HIS A 147 -3.19 -16.79 -2.33
CA HIS A 147 -3.03 -18.23 -2.55
C HIS A 147 -4.23 -18.84 -3.27
N HIS A 148 -5.45 -18.44 -2.93
CA HIS A 148 -6.64 -18.90 -3.63
C HIS A 148 -6.61 -18.57 -5.14
N VAL A 149 -6.17 -17.37 -5.53
CA VAL A 149 -5.99 -17.04 -6.95
C VAL A 149 -4.93 -17.93 -7.60
N MET A 150 -3.81 -18.17 -6.91
CA MET A 150 -2.74 -19.05 -7.41
C MET A 150 -3.22 -20.50 -7.60
N GLU A 151 -4.04 -21.01 -6.69
CA GLU A 151 -4.64 -22.35 -6.78
C GLU A 151 -5.55 -22.47 -8.00
N LEU A 152 -6.42 -21.49 -8.24
CA LEU A 152 -7.30 -21.47 -9.41
C LEU A 152 -6.49 -21.46 -10.71
N MET A 153 -5.42 -20.66 -10.78
CA MET A 153 -4.55 -20.64 -11.98
C MET A 153 -3.92 -22.00 -12.26
N ARG A 154 -3.44 -22.69 -11.23
CA ARG A 154 -2.82 -24.02 -11.37
C ARG A 154 -3.84 -25.09 -11.75
N ALA A 155 -5.06 -24.99 -11.23
CA ALA A 155 -6.16 -25.89 -11.56
C ALA A 155 -6.58 -25.76 -13.03
N ASP A 156 -6.71 -24.52 -13.52
CA ASP A 156 -7.02 -24.24 -14.91
C ASP A 156 -5.90 -24.73 -15.87
N THR A 157 -4.64 -24.79 -15.41
CA THR A 157 -3.53 -25.39 -16.19
C THR A 157 -3.66 -26.91 -16.34
N SER A 158 -4.25 -27.57 -15.34
CA SER A 158 -4.31 -29.04 -15.27
C SER A 158 -5.51 -29.62 -16.02
N GLY A 159 -6.50 -28.77 -16.34
CA GLY A 159 -7.73 -29.16 -17.04
C GLY A 159 -7.60 -29.28 -18.57
N GLU A 160 -6.54 -28.76 -19.18
CA GLU A 160 -6.33 -28.81 -20.65
C GLU A 160 -5.64 -30.11 -21.13
N SER A 161 -5.38 -31.07 -20.23
CA SER A 161 -4.74 -32.37 -20.57
C SER A 161 -5.72 -33.54 -20.71
N GLY A 162 -7.03 -33.30 -20.84
CA GLY A 162 -8.09 -34.32 -20.88
C GLY A 162 -8.85 -34.37 -22.19
#